data_AF-A0A084AAY8-F1
#
_entry.id   AF-A0A084AAY8-F1
#
_cell.length_a   1.000
_cell.length_b   1.000
_cell.length_c   1.000
_cell.angle_alpha   90.00
_cell.angle_beta   90.00
_cell.angle_gamma   90.00
#
_symmetry.space_group_name_H-M   'P 1'
#
loop_
_entity.id
_entity.type
_entity.pdbx_description
1 polymer ?
#
loop_
_entity_poly.entity_id
_entity_poly.type
_entity_poly.pdbx_seq_one_letter_code
_entity_poly.pdbx_strand_id
1 'polypeptide(L)'
;MNELEFNIRLYFTGVMRSWTDRIDNTDQLTPQRFVLNAMTELFDSLSDDDIELIRLRYMERMTLSEVASRCLLNERTIRNHTNPTIKQVKEIIKKATEQAQHAGEVD
;
A
#
# COMPACT_ATOMS: atom_id res chain seq x y z
N MET A 1 6.09 1.74 13.76
CA MET A 1 5.73 1.60 12.34
C MET A 1 4.28 1.99 12.23
N ASN A 2 3.96 2.97 11.40
CA ASN A 2 2.57 3.41 11.23
C ASN A 2 1.80 2.46 10.29
N GLU A 3 0.48 2.60 10.25
CA GLU A 3 -0.41 1.73 9.46
C GLU A 3 -0.11 1.78 7.97
N LEU A 4 0.24 2.96 7.44
CA LEU A 4 0.65 3.14 6.06
C LEU A 4 1.91 2.31 5.74
N GLU A 5 2.97 2.47 6.55
CA GLU A 5 4.21 1.71 6.40
C GLU A 5 3.99 0.21 6.54
N PHE A 6 3.15 -0.23 7.48
CA PHE A 6 2.81 -1.63 7.67
C PHE A 6 2.17 -2.22 6.41
N ASN A 7 1.13 -1.57 5.87
CA ASN A 7 0.42 -2.05 4.68
C ASN A 7 1.32 -2.08 3.44
N ILE A 8 2.16 -1.07 3.23
CA ILE A 8 3.12 -1.05 2.12
C ILE A 8 4.16 -2.18 2.26
N ARG A 9 4.66 -2.43 3.47
CA ARG A 9 5.62 -3.52 3.72
C ARG A 9 4.99 -4.90 3.56
N LEU A 10 3.71 -5.04 3.90
CA LEU A 10 2.98 -6.28 3.70
C LEU A 10 2.91 -6.65 2.21
N TYR A 11 2.77 -5.66 1.33
CA TYR A 11 2.89 -5.84 -0.12
C TYR A 11 4.30 -6.33 -0.51
N PHE A 12 5.35 -5.59 -0.14
CA PHE A 12 6.72 -5.91 -0.56
C PHE A 12 7.28 -7.23 -0.02
N THR A 13 6.72 -7.77 1.06
CA THR A 13 7.09 -9.10 1.57
C THR A 13 6.39 -10.24 0.86
N GLY A 14 5.46 -9.96 -0.07
CA GLY A 14 4.63 -10.95 -0.75
C GLY A 14 3.53 -11.56 0.13
N VAL A 15 3.52 -11.24 1.43
CA VAL A 15 2.54 -11.73 2.39
C VAL A 15 1.13 -11.27 2.02
N MET A 16 1.00 -10.02 1.55
CA MET A 16 -0.28 -9.47 1.10
C MET A 16 -0.93 -10.34 0.02
N ARG A 17 -0.19 -10.65 -1.06
CA ARG A 17 -0.70 -11.48 -2.17
C ARG A 17 -1.08 -12.88 -1.70
N SER A 18 -0.26 -13.49 -0.84
CA SER A 18 -0.59 -14.80 -0.24
C SER A 18 -1.88 -14.77 0.59
N TRP A 19 -2.14 -13.67 1.31
CA TRP A 19 -3.37 -13.50 2.08
C TRP A 19 -4.58 -13.21 1.19
N THR A 20 -4.42 -12.38 0.16
CA THR A 20 -5.41 -12.16 -0.89
C THR A 20 -5.86 -13.49 -1.49
N ASP A 21 -4.93 -14.30 -1.98
CA ASP A 21 -5.22 -15.61 -2.58
C ASP A 21 -5.97 -16.53 -1.61
N ARG A 22 -5.60 -16.53 -0.32
CA ARG A 22 -6.27 -17.37 0.70
C ARG A 22 -7.68 -16.89 1.01
N ILE A 23 -7.91 -15.59 1.10
CA ILE A 23 -9.20 -15.00 1.47
C ILE A 23 -10.16 -15.03 0.27
N ASP A 24 -9.67 -14.89 -0.96
CA ASP A 24 -10.51 -15.01 -2.14
C ASP A 24 -11.09 -16.42 -2.32
N ASN A 25 -10.44 -17.45 -1.74
CA ASN A 25 -10.98 -18.80 -1.63
C ASN A 25 -12.05 -18.97 -0.53
N THR A 26 -12.48 -17.87 0.10
CA THR A 26 -13.56 -17.85 1.11
C THR A 26 -14.69 -16.93 0.65
N ASP A 27 -15.94 -17.31 0.89
CA ASP A 27 -17.12 -16.47 0.58
C ASP A 27 -17.34 -15.31 1.58
N GLN A 28 -16.37 -15.03 2.46
CA GLN A 28 -16.49 -14.00 3.47
C GLN A 28 -16.07 -12.62 2.92
N LEU A 29 -17.00 -11.66 2.98
CA LEU A 29 -16.76 -10.25 2.67
C LEU A 29 -16.36 -9.52 3.96
N THR A 30 -15.05 -9.49 4.25
CA THR A 30 -14.50 -8.78 5.41
C THR A 30 -13.84 -7.46 4.99
N PRO A 31 -13.78 -6.44 5.88
CA PRO A 31 -13.02 -5.22 5.61
C PRO A 31 -11.54 -5.50 5.29
N GLN A 32 -10.96 -6.54 5.88
CA GLN A 32 -9.59 -6.97 5.61
C GLN A 32 -9.42 -7.47 4.16
N ARG A 33 -10.41 -8.21 3.63
CA ARG A 33 -10.43 -8.62 2.22
C ARG A 33 -10.41 -7.41 1.30
N PHE A 34 -11.23 -6.40 1.60
CA PHE A 34 -11.28 -5.17 0.81
C PHE A 34 -9.91 -4.46 0.77
N VAL A 35 -9.23 -4.32 1.91
CA VAL A 35 -7.88 -3.72 1.95
C VAL A 35 -6.90 -4.53 1.12
N LEU A 36 -6.84 -5.85 1.31
CA LEU A 36 -5.86 -6.70 0.63
C LEU A 36 -6.05 -6.70 -0.88
N ASN A 37 -7.28 -6.79 -1.37
CA ASN A 37 -7.58 -6.79 -2.81
C ASN A 37 -7.29 -5.43 -3.42
N ALA A 38 -7.81 -4.34 -2.83
CA ALA A 38 -7.59 -2.98 -3.34
C ALA A 38 -6.11 -2.57 -3.33
N MET A 39 -5.35 -2.99 -2.31
CA MET A 39 -3.91 -2.76 -2.26
C MET A 39 -3.18 -3.57 -3.33
N THR A 40 -3.53 -4.85 -3.50
CA THR A 40 -2.91 -5.71 -4.53
C THR A 40 -3.14 -5.12 -5.92
N GLU A 41 -4.39 -4.77 -6.25
CA GLU A 41 -4.75 -4.13 -7.53
C GLU A 41 -4.02 -2.79 -7.74
N LEU A 42 -3.95 -1.95 -6.70
CA LEU A 42 -3.23 -0.69 -6.76
C LEU A 42 -1.77 -0.91 -7.15
N PHE A 43 -1.07 -1.81 -6.45
CA PHE A 43 0.35 -2.03 -6.68
C PHE A 43 0.64 -2.81 -7.98
N ASP A 44 -0.22 -3.74 -8.39
CA ASP A 44 -0.11 -4.45 -9.67
C ASP A 44 -0.28 -3.49 -10.87
N SER A 45 -0.92 -2.34 -10.67
CA SER A 45 -1.10 -1.32 -11.72
C SER A 45 0.07 -0.34 -11.87
N LEU A 46 1.05 -0.38 -10.95
CA LEU A 46 2.18 0.55 -10.96
C LEU A 46 3.27 0.12 -11.93
N SER A 47 4.05 1.10 -12.39
CA SER A 47 5.29 0.81 -13.12
C SER A 47 6.37 0.25 -12.18
N ASP A 48 7.32 -0.52 -12.72
CA ASP A 48 8.47 -1.02 -11.95
C ASP A 48 9.26 0.13 -11.30
N ASP A 49 9.37 1.28 -11.97
CA ASP A 49 10.01 2.48 -11.44
C ASP A 49 9.27 3.03 -10.22
N ASP A 50 7.94 3.14 -10.28
CA ASP A 50 7.13 3.59 -9.14
C ASP A 50 7.23 2.62 -7.97
N ILE A 51 7.21 1.30 -8.25
CA ILE A 51 7.37 0.24 -7.25
C ILE A 51 8.73 0.38 -6.56
N GLU A 52 9.82 0.53 -7.31
CA GLU A 52 11.17 0.66 -6.75
C GLU A 52 11.30 1.94 -5.91
N LEU A 53 10.78 3.08 -6.39
CA LEU A 53 10.81 4.32 -5.64
C LEU A 53 10.03 4.21 -4.32
N ILE A 54 8.88 3.53 -4.31
CA ILE A 54 8.13 3.28 -3.06
C ILE A 54 8.90 2.31 -2.16
N ARG A 55 9.52 1.26 -2.71
CA ARG A 55 10.33 0.29 -1.94
C ARG A 55 11.47 0.98 -1.21
N LEU A 56 12.26 1.80 -1.90
CA LEU A 56 13.36 2.54 -1.30
C LEU A 56 12.87 3.46 -0.16
N ARG A 57 11.71 4.09 -0.35
CA ARG A 57 11.14 5.03 0.62
C ARG A 57 10.56 4.34 1.86
N TYR A 58 9.83 3.24 1.70
CA TYR A 58 8.99 2.66 2.76
C TYR A 58 9.49 1.31 3.29
N MET A 59 10.20 0.54 2.46
CA MET A 59 10.88 -0.69 2.87
C MET A 59 12.25 -0.36 3.46
N GLU A 60 13.10 0.32 2.69
CA GLU A 60 14.48 0.67 3.07
C GLU A 60 14.57 1.94 3.94
N ARG A 61 13.46 2.67 4.11
CA ARG A 61 13.35 3.90 4.92
C ARG A 61 14.28 5.04 4.49
N MET A 62 14.63 5.10 3.21
CA MET A 62 15.46 6.17 2.69
C MET A 62 14.69 7.50 2.67
N THR A 63 15.36 8.57 3.06
CA THR A 63 14.92 9.96 2.88
C THR A 63 14.81 10.31 1.39
N LEU A 64 14.13 11.42 1.07
CA LEU A 64 13.98 11.83 -0.33
C LEU A 64 15.33 12.13 -0.98
N SER A 65 16.23 12.76 -0.23
CA SER A 65 17.59 13.08 -0.68
C SER A 65 18.41 11.82 -0.95
N GLU A 66 18.30 10.81 -0.10
CA GLU A 66 18.99 9.53 -0.31
C GLU A 66 18.46 8.79 -1.54
N VAL A 67 17.14 8.75 -1.75
CA VAL A 67 16.54 8.15 -2.96
C VAL A 67 16.92 8.94 -4.21
N ALA A 68 16.91 10.27 -4.13
CA ALA A 68 17.34 11.18 -5.20
C ALA A 68 18.77 10.91 -5.62
N SER A 69 19.68 10.81 -4.65
CA SER A 69 21.09 10.48 -4.89
C SER A 69 21.26 9.10 -5.49
N ARG A 70 20.55 8.08 -4.97
CA ARG A 70 20.64 6.70 -5.45
C ARG A 70 20.12 6.51 -6.87
N CYS A 71 19.03 7.18 -7.22
CA CYS A 71 18.37 7.03 -8.51
C CYS A 71 18.82 8.07 -9.54
N LEU A 72 19.69 9.02 -9.16
CA LEU A 72 20.08 10.17 -9.98
C LEU A 72 18.86 10.99 -10.45
N LEU A 73 17.88 11.14 -9.57
CA LEU A 73 16.62 11.86 -9.80
C LEU A 73 16.49 13.06 -8.85
N ASN A 74 15.61 13.99 -9.20
CA ASN A 74 15.26 15.09 -8.31
C ASN A 74 14.21 14.65 -7.28
N GLU A 75 14.26 15.21 -6.05
CA GLU A 75 13.25 14.91 -5.02
C GLU A 75 11.83 15.19 -5.49
N ARG A 76 11.63 16.23 -6.32
CA ARG A 76 10.32 16.56 -6.89
C ARG A 76 9.79 15.42 -7.77
N THR A 77 10.64 14.82 -8.58
CA THR A 77 10.29 13.68 -9.42
C THR A 77 9.86 12.50 -8.54
N ILE A 78 10.66 12.17 -7.52
CA ILE A 78 10.33 11.08 -6.58
C ILE A 78 8.98 11.33 -5.89
N ARG A 79 8.71 12.55 -5.45
CA ARG A 79 7.41 12.91 -4.86
C ARG A 79 6.26 12.73 -5.86
N ASN A 80 6.45 13.13 -7.12
CA ASN A 80 5.43 13.00 -8.15
C ASN A 80 5.09 11.53 -8.45
N HIS A 81 6.09 10.65 -8.41
CA HIS A 81 5.90 9.21 -8.58
C HIS A 81 5.26 8.55 -7.35
N THR A 82 5.74 8.89 -6.14
CA THR A 82 5.32 8.17 -4.92
C THR A 82 4.04 8.73 -4.29
N ASN A 83 3.84 10.05 -4.26
CA ASN A 83 2.72 10.67 -3.53
C ASN A 83 1.33 10.22 -3.99
N PRO A 84 1.05 10.05 -5.31
CA PRO A 84 -0.25 9.58 -5.75
C PRO A 84 -0.61 8.22 -5.15
N THR A 85 0.31 7.25 -5.20
CA THR A 85 0.11 5.92 -4.62
C THR A 85 -0.07 6.01 -3.11
N ILE A 86 0.76 6.79 -2.41
CA ILE A 86 0.64 6.96 -0.96
C ILE A 86 -0.70 7.58 -0.55
N LYS A 87 -1.24 8.50 -1.36
CA LYS A 87 -2.58 9.04 -1.14
C LYS A 87 -3.63 7.94 -1.30
N GLN A 88 -3.54 7.12 -2.35
CA GLN A 88 -4.49 6.03 -2.58
C GLN A 88 -4.46 4.97 -1.47
N VAL A 89 -3.28 4.57 -1.00
CA VAL A 89 -3.13 3.64 0.15
C VAL A 89 -3.85 4.18 1.39
N LYS A 90 -3.68 5.47 1.70
CA LYS A 90 -4.38 6.10 2.84
C LYS A 90 -5.90 6.06 2.68
N GLU A 91 -6.41 6.29 1.48
CA GLU A 91 -7.86 6.23 1.23
C GLU A 91 -8.41 4.80 1.33
N ILE A 92 -7.67 3.79 0.87
CA ILE A 92 -8.05 2.37 1.01
C ILE A 92 -8.17 2.00 2.48
N ILE A 93 -7.15 2.33 3.28
CA ILE A 93 -7.12 2.09 4.73
C ILE A 93 -8.31 2.79 5.40
N LYS A 94 -8.52 4.07 5.09
CA LYS A 94 -9.60 4.86 5.67
C LYS A 94 -10.98 4.23 5.40
N LYS A 95 -11.26 3.87 4.14
CA LYS A 95 -12.54 3.26 3.75
C LYS A 95 -12.79 1.93 4.47
N ALA A 96 -11.75 1.12 4.64
CA ALA A 96 -11.88 -0.15 5.36
C ALA A 96 -12.18 0.05 6.85
N THR A 97 -11.57 1.06 7.47
CA THR A 97 -11.86 1.43 8.87
C THR A 97 -13.30 1.91 9.03
N GLU A 98 -13.79 2.76 8.12
CA GLU A 98 -15.19 3.22 8.13
C GLU A 98 -16.17 2.04 7.96
N GLN A 99 -15.89 1.10 7.05
CA GLN A 99 -16.70 -0.11 6.87
C GLN A 99 -16.70 -1.02 8.11
N ALA A 100 -15.56 -1.15 8.79
CA ALA A 100 -15.47 -1.95 10.01
C ALA A 100 -16.25 -1.34 11.17
N GLN A 101 -16.29 0.00 11.27
CA GLN A 101 -17.06 0.71 12.30
C GLN A 101 -18.56 0.55 12.10
N HIS A 102 -19.05 0.69 10.86
CA HIS A 102 -20.47 0.50 10.56
C HIS A 102 -20.95 -0.95 10.72
N ALA A 103 -20.09 -1.95 10.50
CA ALA A 103 -20.44 -3.34 10.72
C ALA A 103 -20.64 -3.69 12.21
N GLY A 104 -20.00 -2.95 13.13
CA GLY A 104 -20.14 -3.14 14.57
C GLY A 104 -21.28 -2.37 15.24
N GLU A 105 -21.95 -1.48 14.52
CA GLU A 105 -23.11 -0.69 15.02
C GLU A 105 -24.46 -1.36 14.75
N VAL A 106 -24.48 -2.48 14.02
CA VAL A 106 -25.71 -3.18 13.57
C VAL A 106 -26.00 -4.45 14.40
N ASP A 107 -25.16 -4.78 15.38
CA ASP A 107 -25.39 -5.83 16.39
C ASP A 107 -25.90 -5.25 17.73
#